data_AF-A0A5C6SSN9-F1
#
_entry.id   AF-A0A5C6SSN9-F1
#
_cell.length_a   1.000
_cell.length_b   1.000
_cell.length_c   1.000
_cell.angle_alpha   90.00
_cell.angle_beta   90.00
_cell.angle_gamma   90.00
#
_symmetry.space_group_name_H-M   'P 1'
#
loop_
_entity.id
_entity.type
_entity.pdbx_description
1 polymer ?
#
loop_
_entity_poly.entity_id
_entity_poly.type
_entity_poly.pdbx_seq_one_letter_code
_entity_poly.pdbx_strand_id
1 'polypeptide(L)' 'MPGQRSSSIQAAPRNMRVVTSQDLLYTSITATLSTKTNRPSTPVHHIQEDDYTVPAPPPPSPVSFRPEHWTTSGRR' A
#
# COMPACT_ATOMS: atom_id res chain seq x y z
N MET A 1 -21.88 -69.63 5.03
CA MET A 1 -22.14 -68.22 5.40
C MET A 1 -21.62 -67.33 4.27
N PRO A 2 -22.46 -66.53 3.59
CA PRO A 2 -22.01 -65.69 2.48
C PRO A 2 -21.35 -64.40 3.01
N GLY A 3 -20.17 -64.07 2.49
CA GLY A 3 -19.41 -62.87 2.86
C GLY A 3 -20.04 -61.59 2.30
N GLN A 4 -20.30 -60.64 3.18
CA GLN A 4 -20.85 -59.33 2.86
C GLN A 4 -19.79 -58.48 2.14
N ARG A 5 -19.98 -58.27 0.84
CA ARG A 5 -19.29 -57.24 0.06
C ARG A 5 -19.85 -55.87 0.47
N SER A 6 -19.17 -55.17 1.38
CA SER A 6 -19.46 -53.76 1.64
C SER A 6 -18.75 -52.91 0.58
N SER A 7 -19.42 -52.65 -0.54
CA SER A 7 -19.04 -51.53 -1.40
C SER A 7 -19.42 -50.24 -0.66
N SER A 8 -18.44 -49.58 -0.08
CA SER A 8 -18.56 -48.20 0.41
C SER A 8 -18.99 -47.31 -0.75
N ILE A 9 -20.29 -47.04 -0.85
CA ILE A 9 -20.82 -45.98 -1.71
C ILE A 9 -20.24 -44.68 -1.13
N GLN A 10 -19.19 -44.17 -1.76
CA GLN A 10 -18.66 -42.83 -1.45
C GLN A 10 -19.83 -41.86 -1.60
N ALA A 11 -20.26 -41.28 -0.48
CA ALA A 11 -21.34 -40.30 -0.47
C ALA A 11 -20.98 -39.19 -1.46
N ALA A 12 -21.76 -39.07 -2.53
CA ALA A 12 -21.62 -37.97 -3.47
C ALA A 12 -21.64 -36.64 -2.68
N PRO A 13 -20.80 -35.66 -3.03
CA PRO A 13 -20.75 -34.39 -2.32
C PRO A 13 -22.14 -33.76 -2.36
N ARG A 14 -22.74 -33.61 -1.17
CA ARG A 14 -24.17 -33.28 -0.96
C ARG A 14 -24.57 -31.86 -1.39
N ASN A 15 -23.70 -31.15 -2.10
CA ASN A 15 -23.76 -29.70 -2.29
C ASN A 15 -23.38 -29.26 -3.71
N MET A 16 -23.70 -30.05 -4.75
CA MET A 16 -23.57 -29.60 -6.15
C MET A 16 -24.69 -28.59 -6.48
N ARG A 17 -24.58 -27.36 -5.95
CA ARG A 17 -25.46 -26.27 -6.34
C ARG A 17 -24.95 -25.70 -7.66
N VAL A 18 -25.82 -25.64 -8.67
CA VAL A 18 -25.52 -24.95 -9.93
C VAL A 18 -25.36 -23.47 -9.62
N VAL A 19 -24.15 -22.96 -9.80
CA VAL A 19 -23.87 -21.52 -9.70
C VAL A 19 -24.50 -20.84 -10.91
N THR A 20 -25.45 -19.96 -10.66
CA THR A 20 -26.16 -19.22 -11.72
C THR A 20 -25.54 -17.84 -11.89
N SER A 21 -25.77 -17.20 -13.04
CA SER A 21 -25.32 -15.81 -13.28
C SER A 21 -25.84 -14.83 -12.22
N GLN A 22 -27.00 -15.12 -11.62
CA GLN A 22 -27.57 -14.32 -10.54
C GLN A 22 -26.80 -14.47 -9.23
N ASP A 23 -26.30 -15.68 -8.93
CA ASP A 23 -25.46 -15.97 -7.76
C ASP A 23 -24.10 -15.28 -7.88
N LEU A 24 -23.51 -15.29 -9.08
CA LEU A 24 -22.27 -14.57 -9.37
C LEU A 24 -22.42 -13.05 -9.23
N LEU A 25 -23.53 -12.50 -9.72
CA LEU A 25 -23.83 -11.07 -9.60
C LEU A 25 -24.08 -10.67 -8.14
N TYR A 26 -24.85 -11.45 -7.39
CA TYR A 26 -25.06 -11.20 -5.97
C TYR A 26 -23.74 -11.25 -5.20
N THR A 27 -22.90 -12.24 -5.49
CA THR A 27 -21.58 -12.39 -4.86
C THR A 27 -20.67 -11.20 -5.17
N SER A 28 -20.61 -10.74 -6.43
CA SER A 28 -19.75 -9.60 -6.82
C SER A 28 -20.20 -8.27 -6.18
N ILE A 29 -21.51 -8.04 -6.08
CA ILE A 29 -22.06 -6.85 -5.40
C ILE A 29 -21.77 -6.92 -3.90
N THR A 30 -22.01 -8.06 -3.27
CA THR A 30 -21.82 -8.23 -1.82
C THR A 30 -20.34 -8.12 -1.45
N ALA A 31 -19.44 -8.69 -2.26
CA ALA A 31 -17.99 -8.56 -2.09
C ALA A 31 -17.55 -7.09 -2.18
N THR A 32 -18.07 -6.33 -3.15
CA THR A 32 -17.75 -4.90 -3.32
C THR A 32 -18.33 -4.02 -2.21
N LEU A 33 -19.49 -4.38 -1.67
CA LEU A 33 -20.09 -3.64 -0.56
C LEU A 33 -19.37 -3.92 0.76
N SER A 34 -18.93 -5.17 0.96
CA SER A 34 -18.14 -5.57 2.13
C SER A 34 -16.77 -4.89 2.20
N THR A 35 -16.17 -4.53 1.06
CA THR A 35 -14.85 -3.86 1.02
C THR A 35 -14.90 -2.37 1.30
N LYS A 36 -16.09 -1.72 1.36
CA LYS A 36 -16.21 -0.30 1.75
C LYS A 36 -15.75 -0.01 3.18
N THR A 37 -15.73 -1.01 4.06
CA THR A 37 -15.19 -0.91 5.44
C THR A 37 -13.67 -1.06 5.49
N ASN A 38 -13.07 -1.69 4.47
CA ASN A 38 -11.63 -1.88 4.33
C ASN A 38 -11.10 -1.07 3.15
N ARG A 39 -11.51 0.21 3.07
CA ARG A 39 -10.60 1.16 2.42
C ARG A 39 -9.42 1.28 3.37
N PRO A 40 -8.16 1.08 2.92
CA PRO A 40 -7.05 1.63 3.65
C PRO A 40 -7.38 3.11 3.77
N SER A 41 -7.75 3.55 4.98
CA SER A 41 -7.75 4.97 5.30
C SER A 41 -6.34 5.37 4.94
N THR A 42 -6.18 6.08 3.82
CA THR A 42 -5.01 6.94 3.67
C THR A 42 -4.91 7.62 5.02
N PRO A 43 -3.77 7.54 5.73
CA PRO A 43 -3.65 8.21 7.02
C PRO A 43 -4.20 9.60 6.78
N VAL A 44 -5.28 9.92 7.50
CA VAL A 44 -5.93 11.22 7.41
C VAL A 44 -4.94 12.15 8.10
N HIS A 45 -3.85 12.45 7.40
CA HIS A 45 -2.98 13.52 7.77
C HIS A 45 -3.83 14.76 7.52
N HIS A 46 -4.26 15.41 8.60
CA HIS A 46 -4.82 16.74 8.49
C HIS A 46 -3.70 17.61 7.95
N ILE A 47 -3.71 17.81 6.63
CA ILE A 47 -2.79 18.71 5.94
C ILE A 47 -2.94 20.06 6.62
N GLN A 48 -1.88 20.50 7.31
CA GLN A 48 -1.83 21.82 7.90
C GLN A 48 -1.40 22.82 6.83
N GLU A 49 -1.72 24.10 7.04
CA GLU A 49 -1.37 25.18 6.11
C GLU A 49 0.13 25.25 5.80
N ASP A 50 0.97 24.80 6.74
CA ASP A 50 2.42 24.83 6.63
C ASP A 50 3.06 23.53 6.12
N ASP A 51 2.30 22.45 5.90
CA ASP A 51 2.85 21.11 5.53
C ASP A 51 3.63 21.12 4.20
N TYR A 52 3.32 22.08 3.34
CA TYR A 52 3.95 22.27 2.03
C TYR A 52 4.77 23.56 1.95
N THR A 53 5.07 24.18 3.08
CA THR A 53 5.98 25.33 3.10
C THR A 53 7.37 24.89 2.68
N VAL A 54 7.93 25.62 1.73
CA VAL A 54 9.31 25.38 1.29
C VAL A 54 10.22 25.83 2.44
N PRO A 55 11.09 24.95 2.97
CA PRO A 55 12.02 25.34 4.02
C PRO A 55 12.94 26.45 3.50
N ALA A 56 13.43 27.28 4.42
CA ALA A 56 14.41 28.31 4.07
C ALA A 56 15.59 27.66 3.30
N PRO A 57 16.11 28.33 2.26
CA PRO A 57 17.24 27.81 1.52
C PRO A 57 18.42 27.58 2.47
N PRO A 58 19.29 26.60 2.17
CA PRO A 58 20.49 26.39 2.97
C PRO A 58 21.36 27.66 2.96
N PRO A 59 22.12 27.94 4.03
CA PRO A 59 23.07 29.03 4.03
C PRO A 59 24.12 28.85 2.93
N PRO A 60 24.72 29.93 2.40
CA PRO A 60 25.79 29.82 1.43
C PRO A 60 26.97 29.06 2.04
N SER A 61 27.64 28.24 1.23
CA SER A 61 28.87 27.58 1.64
C SER A 61 29.93 28.60 2.06
N PRO A 62 30.76 28.31 3.08
CA PRO A 62 31.86 29.18 3.45
C PRO A 62 32.80 29.41 2.26
N VAL A 63 33.14 30.68 1.99
CA VAL A 63 34.16 31.02 1.00
C VAL A 63 35.53 30.82 1.65
N SER A 64 36.29 29.84 1.15
CA SER A 64 37.69 29.68 1.55
C SER A 64 38.51 30.78 0.87
N PHE A 65 38.86 31.78 1.65
CA PHE A 65 39.81 32.80 1.26
C PHE A 65 41.22 32.18 1.14
N ARG A 66 41.72 31.86 -0.07
CA ARG A 66 43.05 31.23 -0.20
C ARG A 66 44.18 32.27 -0.16
N PRO A 67 45.08 32.28 0.82
CA PRO A 67 46.07 33.34 1.05
C PRO A 67 46.83 33.87 -0.18
N GLU A 68 46.95 33.06 -1.24
CA GLU A 68 47.61 33.38 -2.51
C GLU A 68 46.92 34.49 -3.34
N HIS A 69 45.65 34.83 -3.09
CA HIS A 69 44.93 35.88 -3.85
C HIS A 69 45.04 37.28 -3.24
N TRP A 70 45.61 37.40 -2.05
CA TRP A 70 45.81 38.68 -1.38
C TRP A 70 47.08 39.24 -1.97
N THR A 71 46.98 40.39 -2.64
CA THR A 71 48.14 41.22 -2.89
C THR A 71 48.70 41.60 -1.51
N THR A 72 49.70 40.86 -1.04
CA THR A 72 50.55 41.31 0.07
C THR A 72 51.38 42.47 -0.48
N SER A 73 50.76 43.62 -0.70
CA SER A 73 51.45 44.90 -0.78
C SER A 73 51.79 45.28 0.66
N GLY A 74 52.88 44.71 1.15
CA GLY A 74 53.21 44.82 2.55
C GLY A 74 54.53 44.19 2.93
N ARG A 75 55.59 44.39 2.13
CA ARG A 75 56.95 44.30 2.68
C ARG A 75 57.77 45.48 2.16
N ARG A 76 58.19 46.29 3.12
CA ARG A 76 59.10 47.45 3.00
C ARG A 76 60.44 47.07 2.38
#